data_AF-X1S7M1-F1
#
_entry.id   AF-X1S7M1-F1
#
_cell.length_a   1.000
_cell.length_b   1.000
_cell.length_c   1.000
_cell.angle_alpha   90.00
_cell.angle_beta   90.00
_cell.angle_gamma   90.00
#
_symmetry.space_group_name_H-M   'P 1'
#
loop_
_entity.id
_entity.type
_entity.pdbx_description
1 polymer ?
#
loop_
_entity_poly.entity_id
_entity_poly.type
_entity_poly.pdbx_seq_one_letter_code
_entity_poly.pdbx_strand_id
1 'polypeptide(L)'
;MAIGPGILFDVDLQDVPGPAISLILKKLKKQIMIGEQFYPTPKKVIEKMLLPYKTEKAETGHHYRTVNYKLENLHILDPSAGKGDILDFMKDQYHYNNINLYAIEIDSELQYTLQGKSYQVIGTDFLKYSGDLYFDMIIMNPPFDHGADHLLKALDYTFN
;
A
#
# COMPACT_ATOMS: atom_id res chain seq x y z
N MET A 1 24.93 26.65 16.35
CA MET A 1 23.59 27.24 16.14
C MET A 1 22.84 26.32 15.20
N ALA A 2 22.03 25.42 15.75
CA ALA A 2 21.20 24.48 15.01
C ALA A 2 19.87 24.33 15.78
N ILE A 3 18.79 24.32 14.99
CA ILE A 3 17.38 24.38 15.36
C ILE A 3 16.86 22.99 15.75
N GLY A 4 15.97 22.94 16.73
CA GLY A 4 15.00 21.87 16.89
C GLY A 4 14.48 21.71 18.32
N PRO A 5 13.30 22.26 18.68
CA PRO A 5 12.62 21.83 19.88
C PRO A 5 11.95 20.48 19.56
N GLY A 6 12.51 19.40 20.06
CA GLY A 6 11.73 18.21 20.32
C GLY A 6 10.69 18.60 21.37
N ILE A 7 9.43 18.74 20.97
CA ILE A 7 8.31 18.81 21.92
C ILE A 7 8.18 17.39 22.48
N LEU A 8 8.97 17.11 23.52
CA LEU A 8 8.66 16.04 24.44
C LEU A 8 7.45 16.54 25.23
N PHE A 9 6.27 16.00 24.93
CA PHE A 9 5.10 16.21 25.76
C PHE A 9 5.36 15.54 27.11
N ASP A 10 5.89 16.29 28.08
CA ASP A 10 5.87 15.93 29.50
C ASP A 10 4.42 16.05 30.00
N VAL A 11 3.59 15.07 29.62
CA VAL A 11 2.29 14.88 30.24
C VAL A 11 2.52 13.97 31.44
N ASP A 12 2.42 14.53 32.64
CA ASP A 12 2.41 13.73 33.85
C ASP A 12 1.15 12.84 33.84
N LEU A 13 1.36 11.55 33.54
CA LEU A 13 0.29 10.57 33.40
C LEU A 13 -0.45 10.31 34.72
N GLN A 14 0.04 10.84 35.85
CA GLN A 14 -0.55 10.64 37.17
C GLN A 14 -1.87 11.41 37.36
N ASP A 15 -2.10 12.50 36.62
CA ASP A 15 -3.28 13.36 36.77
C ASP A 15 -4.41 13.09 35.74
N VAL A 16 -4.20 12.14 34.83
CA VAL A 16 -5.16 11.85 33.77
C VAL A 16 -6.18 10.80 34.26
N PRO A 17 -7.50 10.97 34.05
CA PRO A 17 -8.49 9.97 34.46
C PRO A 17 -8.19 8.59 33.86
N GLY A 18 -8.35 7.52 34.64
CA GLY A 18 -8.02 6.14 34.21
C GLY A 18 -8.51 5.72 32.80
N PRO A 19 -9.75 6.06 32.39
CA PRO A 19 -10.23 5.80 31.03
C PRO A 19 -9.47 6.57 29.94
N ALA A 20 -9.05 7.81 30.23
CA ALA A 20 -8.29 8.66 29.31
C ALA A 20 -6.83 8.19 29.18
N ILE A 21 -6.19 7.74 30.27
CA ILE A 21 -4.85 7.11 30.23
C ILE A 21 -4.89 5.87 29.33
N SER A 22 -5.88 4.99 29.51
CA SER A 22 -6.01 3.77 28.71
C SER A 22 -6.13 4.07 27.21
N LEU A 23 -6.89 5.10 26.86
CA LEU A 23 -7.06 5.54 25.48
C LEU A 23 -5.76 6.11 24.89
N ILE A 24 -5.05 6.94 25.66
CA ILE A 24 -3.75 7.49 25.26
C ILE A 24 -2.73 6.38 25.02
N LEU A 25 -2.62 5.42 25.95
CA LEU A 25 -1.71 4.28 25.81
C LEU A 25 -2.08 3.39 24.61
N LYS A 26 -3.38 3.16 24.34
CA LYS A 26 -3.82 2.45 23.13
C LYS A 26 -3.41 3.20 21.86
N LYS A 27 -3.60 4.52 21.82
CA LYS A 27 -3.19 5.36 20.67
C LYS A 27 -1.68 5.33 20.46
N LEU A 28 -0.89 5.49 21.52
CA LEU A 28 0.57 5.46 21.45
C LEU A 28 1.08 4.09 20.99
N LYS A 29 0.55 2.99 21.53
CA LYS A 29 0.90 1.64 21.08
C LYS A 29 0.55 1.43 19.60
N LYS A 30 -0.64 1.85 19.17
CA LYS A 30 -1.05 1.79 17.76
C LYS A 30 -0.04 2.56 16.89
N GLN A 31 0.32 3.78 17.28
CA GLN A 31 1.23 4.63 16.52
C GLN A 31 2.66 4.07 16.45
N ILE A 32 3.16 3.46 17.53
CA ILE A 32 4.45 2.77 17.55
C ILE A 32 4.43 1.57 16.61
N MET A 33 3.41 0.70 16.70
CA MET A 33 3.32 -0.47 15.81
C MET A 33 3.16 -0.08 14.34
N ILE A 34 2.44 1.01 14.04
CA ILE A 34 2.40 1.56 12.67
C ILE A 34 3.79 2.02 12.25
N GLY A 35 4.50 2.79 13.09
CA GLY A 35 5.86 3.24 12.77
C GLY A 35 6.83 2.10 12.47
N GLU A 36 6.66 0.95 13.15
CA GLU A 36 7.47 -0.26 12.96
C GLU A 36 7.06 -1.12 11.76
N GLN A 37 5.88 -0.89 11.17
CA GLN A 37 5.39 -1.67 10.02
C GLN A 37 5.17 -0.81 8.77
N PHE A 38 5.22 0.52 8.89
CA PHE A 38 4.92 1.46 7.82
C PHE A 38 6.19 1.88 7.09
N TYR A 39 6.44 1.24 5.94
CA TYR A 39 7.56 1.57 5.07
C TYR A 39 7.07 1.78 3.65
N PRO A 40 6.88 3.05 3.23
CA PRO A 40 6.61 3.41 1.84
C PRO A 40 7.54 2.68 0.88
N THR A 41 6.97 1.95 -0.08
CA THR A 41 7.76 1.22 -1.08
C THR A 41 8.56 2.23 -1.91
N PRO A 42 9.90 2.23 -1.84
CA PRO A 42 10.68 3.23 -2.57
C PRO A 42 10.46 3.09 -4.07
N LYS A 43 10.30 4.21 -4.80
CA LYS A 43 10.05 4.23 -6.25
C LYS A 43 10.96 3.27 -7.05
N LYS A 44 12.27 3.25 -6.74
CA LYS A 44 13.24 2.37 -7.40
C LYS A 44 12.97 0.88 -7.19
N VAL A 45 12.36 0.51 -6.07
CA VAL A 45 11.94 -0.87 -5.79
C VAL A 45 10.73 -1.22 -6.64
N ILE A 46 9.74 -0.33 -6.73
CA ILE A 46 8.56 -0.50 -7.60
C ILE A 46 8.98 -0.67 -9.07
N GLU A 47 9.91 0.17 -9.54
CA GLU A 47 10.47 0.07 -10.89
C GLU A 47 11.13 -1.29 -11.16
N LYS A 48 11.78 -1.89 -10.17
CA LYS A 48 12.37 -3.23 -10.26
C LYS A 48 11.32 -4.33 -10.23
N MET A 49 10.30 -4.21 -9.37
CA MET A 49 9.17 -5.15 -9.31
C MET A 49 8.49 -5.26 -10.68
N LEU A 50 8.35 -4.14 -11.39
CA LEU A 50 7.67 -4.07 -12.68
C LEU A 50 8.57 -4.33 -13.89
N LEU A 51 9.90 -4.45 -13.70
CA LEU A 51 10.86 -4.63 -14.78
C LEU A 51 10.54 -5.84 -15.69
N PRO A 52 10.13 -7.02 -15.18
CA PRO A 52 9.77 -8.16 -16.03
C PRO A 52 8.53 -7.94 -16.91
N TYR A 53 7.70 -6.95 -16.55
CA TYR A 53 6.45 -6.61 -17.23
C TYR A 53 6.58 -5.40 -18.15
N LYS A 54 7.72 -4.70 -18.12
CA LYS A 54 8.01 -3.66 -19.12
C LYS A 54 8.16 -4.32 -20.48
N THR A 55 7.45 -3.80 -21.48
CA THR A 55 7.62 -4.23 -22.86
C THR A 55 8.44 -3.18 -23.59
N GLU A 56 9.34 -3.63 -24.46
CA GLU A 56 10.07 -2.72 -25.33
C GLU A 56 9.11 -2.03 -26.30
N LYS A 57 9.51 -0.83 -26.76
CA LYS A 57 8.70 0.04 -27.61
C LYS A 57 8.16 -0.74 -28.80
N ALA A 58 6.84 -0.78 -28.96
CA ALA A 58 6.25 -1.11 -30.24
C ALA A 58 6.48 0.08 -31.19
N GLU A 59 7.20 -0.13 -32.30
CA GLU A 59 7.28 0.86 -33.36
C GLU A 59 5.92 1.00 -34.04
N THR A 60 5.15 2.00 -33.63
CA THR A 60 3.98 2.47 -34.38
C THR A 60 4.35 3.79 -35.04
N GLY A 61 4.28 3.86 -36.37
CA GLY A 61 4.85 4.94 -37.20
C GLY A 61 4.74 6.36 -36.65
N HIS A 62 5.80 7.14 -36.84
CA HIS A 62 5.98 8.57 -36.50
C HIS A 62 5.65 9.03 -35.07
N HIS A 63 5.18 8.15 -34.16
CA HIS A 63 4.96 8.43 -32.75
C HIS A 63 5.42 7.24 -31.90
N TYR A 64 6.54 7.40 -31.20
CA TYR A 64 6.98 6.43 -30.20
C TYR A 64 6.09 6.55 -28.95
N ARG A 65 5.07 5.71 -28.83
CA ARG A 65 4.39 5.51 -27.53
C ARG A 65 4.99 4.26 -26.90
N THR A 66 5.48 4.36 -25.66
CA THR A 66 5.79 3.17 -24.87
C THR A 66 4.45 2.50 -24.56
N VAL A 67 4.09 1.46 -25.31
CA VAL A 67 2.89 0.67 -25.06
C VAL A 67 3.32 -0.50 -24.19
N ASN A 68 2.84 -0.54 -22.94
CA ASN A 68 3.11 -1.62 -22.00
C ASN A 68 1.99 -2.66 -22.07
N TYR A 69 1.88 -3.41 -23.17
CA TYR A 69 0.74 -4.31 -23.43
C TYR A 69 0.57 -5.39 -22.35
N LYS A 70 1.65 -5.77 -21.65
CA LYS A 70 1.62 -6.74 -20.55
C LYS A 70 0.87 -6.26 -19.31
N LEU A 71 0.60 -4.96 -19.20
CA LEU A 71 -0.10 -4.36 -18.06
C LEU A 71 -1.41 -3.70 -18.50
N GLU A 72 -1.99 -4.10 -19.64
CA GLU A 72 -3.27 -3.57 -20.12
C GLU A 72 -4.46 -4.38 -19.63
N ASN A 73 -5.54 -3.69 -19.25
CA ASN A 73 -6.82 -4.29 -18.82
C ASN A 73 -6.70 -5.25 -17.62
N LEU A 74 -5.72 -5.02 -16.73
CA LEU A 74 -5.50 -5.87 -15.55
C LEU A 74 -6.26 -5.37 -14.32
N HIS A 75 -6.73 -6.30 -13.51
CA HIS A 75 -7.12 -6.11 -12.12
C HIS A 75 -5.91 -6.33 -11.22
N ILE A 76 -5.44 -5.26 -10.57
CA ILE A 76 -4.20 -5.24 -9.79
C ILE A 76 -4.52 -4.92 -8.33
N LEU A 77 -4.03 -5.76 -7.43
CA LEU A 77 -4.19 -5.61 -5.98
C LEU A 77 -2.86 -5.23 -5.32
N ASP A 78 -2.91 -4.21 -4.46
CA ASP A 78 -1.97 -4.03 -3.36
C ASP A 78 -2.65 -4.42 -2.02
N PRO A 79 -2.32 -5.58 -1.44
CA PRO A 79 -2.99 -6.14 -0.27
C PRO A 79 -2.52 -5.51 1.06
N SER A 80 -1.53 -4.62 1.03
CA SER A 80 -0.98 -3.93 2.20
C SER A 80 -0.56 -2.52 1.78
N ALA A 81 -1.53 -1.78 1.25
CA ALA A 81 -1.29 -0.63 0.40
C ALA A 81 -0.60 0.55 1.11
N GLY A 82 -0.64 0.59 2.45
CA GLY A 82 -0.15 1.71 3.23
C GLY A 82 -0.81 3.01 2.76
N LYS A 83 -0.01 4.02 2.44
CA LYS A 83 -0.50 5.29 1.86
C LYS A 83 -0.68 5.26 0.34
N GLY A 84 -0.42 4.12 -0.31
CA GLY A 84 -0.67 3.90 -1.73
C GLY A 84 0.47 4.24 -2.69
N ASP A 85 1.74 4.19 -2.27
CA ASP A 85 2.87 4.57 -3.15
C ASP A 85 2.99 3.69 -4.40
N ILE A 86 2.68 2.39 -4.28
CA ILE A 86 2.62 1.46 -5.44
C ILE A 86 1.47 1.87 -6.36
N LEU A 87 0.28 2.14 -5.81
CA LEU A 87 -0.90 2.54 -6.58
C LEU A 87 -0.69 3.88 -7.30
N ASP A 88 -0.09 4.85 -6.62
CA ASP A 88 0.30 6.15 -7.19
C ASP A 88 1.24 5.96 -8.37
N PHE A 89 2.28 5.14 -8.20
CA PHE A 89 3.20 4.84 -9.29
C PHE A 89 2.50 4.17 -10.47
N MET A 90 1.63 3.17 -10.21
CA MET A 90 0.92 2.44 -11.25
C MET A 90 -0.03 3.37 -12.02
N LYS A 91 -0.79 4.20 -11.30
CA LYS A 91 -1.69 5.19 -11.88
C LYS A 91 -0.91 6.19 -12.74
N ASP A 92 0.19 6.74 -12.24
CA ASP A 92 0.97 7.73 -12.98
C ASP A 92 1.62 7.15 -14.24
N GLN A 93 2.27 5.98 -14.13
CA GLN A 93 3.03 5.40 -15.24
C GLN A 93 2.18 4.65 -16.27
N TYR A 94 1.01 4.16 -15.86
CA TYR A 94 0.17 3.28 -16.68
C TYR A 94 -1.29 3.74 -16.78
N HIS A 95 -1.58 5.03 -16.57
CA HIS A 95 -2.94 5.57 -16.70
C HIS A 95 -3.61 5.30 -18.07
N TYR A 96 -2.83 5.10 -19.13
CA TYR A 96 -3.37 4.76 -20.46
C TYR A 96 -3.71 3.27 -20.64
N ASN A 97 -3.34 2.41 -19.69
CA ASN A 97 -3.43 0.96 -19.83
C ASN A 97 -4.77 0.37 -19.37
N ASN A 98 -5.76 1.20 -19.01
CA ASN A 98 -7.05 0.74 -18.49
C ASN A 98 -6.92 -0.30 -17.36
N ILE A 99 -6.08 -0.01 -16.36
CA ILE A 99 -5.88 -0.87 -15.20
C ILE A 99 -6.88 -0.56 -14.09
N ASN A 100 -7.36 -1.60 -13.42
CA ASN A 100 -8.19 -1.50 -12.22
C ASN A 100 -7.30 -1.69 -10.99
N LEU A 101 -7.21 -0.66 -10.15
CA LEU A 101 -6.35 -0.66 -8.95
C LEU A 101 -7.18 -0.86 -7.70
N TYR A 102 -6.85 -1.90 -6.94
CA TYR A 102 -7.50 -2.26 -5.68
C TYR A 102 -6.52 -2.23 -4.52
N ALA A 103 -7.03 -1.88 -3.34
CA ALA A 103 -6.25 -1.76 -2.13
C ALA A 103 -6.92 -2.53 -0.98
N ILE A 104 -6.10 -3.18 -0.17
CA ILE A 104 -6.45 -3.61 1.18
C ILE A 104 -5.43 -2.98 2.14
N GLU A 105 -5.91 -2.46 3.26
CA GLU A 105 -5.06 -1.82 4.25
C GLU A 105 -5.66 -2.02 5.64
N ILE A 106 -4.85 -2.46 6.61
CA ILE A 106 -5.33 -2.79 7.95
C ILE A 106 -5.56 -1.54 8.81
N ASP A 107 -4.79 -0.48 8.57
CA ASP A 107 -4.95 0.77 9.29
C ASP A 107 -6.03 1.69 8.69
N SER A 108 -7.00 2.06 9.52
CA SER A 108 -8.12 2.91 9.12
C SER A 108 -7.73 4.31 8.64
N GLU A 109 -6.67 4.92 9.17
CA GLU A 109 -6.23 6.26 8.75
C GLU A 109 -5.59 6.22 7.36
N LEU A 110 -4.82 5.17 7.09
CA LEU A 110 -4.28 4.89 5.77
C LEU A 110 -5.39 4.52 4.76
N GLN A 111 -6.43 3.78 5.17
CA GLN A 111 -7.62 3.59 4.34
C GLN A 111 -8.28 4.92 3.95
N TYR A 112 -8.47 5.85 4.91
CA TYR A 112 -9.02 7.18 4.61
C TYR A 112 -8.11 7.97 3.66
N THR A 113 -6.79 7.82 3.81
CA THR A 113 -5.81 8.43 2.89
C THR A 113 -5.98 7.88 1.47
N LEU A 114 -6.10 6.56 1.30
CA LEU A 114 -6.31 5.91 0.01
C LEU A 114 -7.64 6.32 -0.63
N GLN A 115 -8.72 6.36 0.15
CA GLN A 115 -10.04 6.82 -0.30
C GLN A 115 -10.01 8.29 -0.73
N GLY A 116 -9.29 9.16 0.00
CA GLY A 116 -9.07 10.55 -0.37
C GLY A 116 -8.34 10.71 -1.71
N LYS A 117 -7.50 9.75 -2.08
CA LYS A 117 -6.86 9.63 -3.41
C LYS A 117 -7.74 8.96 -4.47
N SER A 118 -8.99 8.61 -4.12
CA SER A 118 -9.96 7.89 -4.96
C SER A 118 -9.54 6.46 -5.33
N TYR A 119 -8.78 5.77 -4.49
CA TYR A 119 -8.49 4.34 -4.68
C TYR A 119 -9.64 3.46 -4.18
N GLN A 120 -9.79 2.29 -4.81
CA GLN A 120 -10.78 1.30 -4.41
C GLN A 120 -10.26 0.46 -3.23
N VAL A 121 -10.59 0.88 -2.01
CA VAL A 121 -10.30 0.10 -0.80
C VAL A 121 -11.39 -0.96 -0.64
N ILE A 122 -11.03 -2.24 -0.84
CA ILE A 122 -11.98 -3.36 -0.93
C ILE A 122 -12.00 -4.26 0.31
N GLY A 123 -11.11 -4.01 1.27
CA GLY A 123 -11.03 -4.78 2.50
C GLY A 123 -10.08 -4.14 3.52
N THR A 124 -10.10 -4.70 4.73
CA THR A 124 -9.25 -4.26 5.85
C THR A 124 -8.12 -5.23 6.12
N ASP A 125 -8.41 -6.53 6.27
CA ASP A 125 -7.42 -7.54 6.64
C ASP A 125 -7.25 -8.51 5.47
N PHE A 126 -6.08 -8.49 4.82
CA PHE A 126 -5.81 -9.32 3.66
C PHE A 126 -5.82 -10.82 3.99
N LEU A 127 -5.30 -11.22 5.14
CA LEU A 127 -5.28 -12.63 5.55
C LEU A 127 -6.70 -13.17 5.77
N LYS A 128 -7.64 -12.30 6.15
CA LYS A 128 -9.07 -12.63 6.30
C LYS A 128 -9.92 -12.31 5.07
N TYR A 129 -9.37 -11.66 4.06
CA TYR A 129 -10.12 -11.30 2.87
C TYR A 129 -10.53 -12.54 2.07
N SER A 130 -11.82 -12.58 1.69
CA SER A 130 -12.47 -13.69 0.98
C SER A 130 -13.49 -13.16 -0.04
N GLY A 131 -13.18 -12.03 -0.70
CA GLY A 131 -14.07 -11.46 -1.70
C GLY A 131 -14.00 -12.17 -3.04
N ASP A 132 -15.01 -11.92 -3.89
CA ASP A 132 -15.17 -12.57 -5.20
C ASP A 132 -14.40 -11.88 -6.35
N LEU A 133 -13.51 -10.93 -6.01
CA LEU A 133 -12.69 -10.26 -7.01
C LEU A 133 -11.51 -11.13 -7.41
N TYR A 134 -11.33 -11.27 -8.72
CA TYR A 134 -10.15 -11.90 -9.31
C TYR A 134 -9.11 -10.83 -9.64
N PHE A 135 -7.84 -11.14 -9.38
CA PHE A 135 -6.74 -10.24 -9.64
C PHE A 135 -5.74 -10.90 -10.58
N ASP A 136 -5.45 -10.24 -11.69
CA ASP A 136 -4.42 -10.68 -12.64
C ASP A 136 -3.01 -10.48 -12.07
N MET A 137 -2.85 -9.54 -11.14
CA MET A 137 -1.59 -9.22 -10.50
C MET A 137 -1.79 -8.80 -9.04
N ILE A 138 -0.95 -9.36 -8.17
CA ILE A 138 -0.75 -8.86 -6.81
C ILE A 138 0.66 -8.26 -6.75
N ILE A 139 0.75 -6.98 -6.42
CA ILE A 139 2.03 -6.26 -6.21
C ILE A 139 2.02 -5.68 -4.81
N MET A 140 3.02 -6.01 -4.00
CA MET A 140 2.94 -5.73 -2.57
C MET A 140 4.31 -5.45 -1.95
N ASN A 141 4.27 -4.64 -0.90
CA ASN A 141 5.29 -4.59 0.14
C ASN A 141 4.63 -5.02 1.46
N PRO A 142 4.65 -6.33 1.78
CA PRO A 142 3.88 -6.84 2.91
C PRO A 142 4.48 -6.37 4.24
N PRO A 143 3.70 -6.42 5.35
CA PRO A 143 4.22 -6.11 6.68
C PRO A 143 5.41 -7.01 7.03
N PHE A 144 6.37 -6.50 7.80
CA PHE A 144 7.64 -7.20 8.04
C PHE A 144 7.49 -8.41 8.95
N ASP A 145 6.60 -8.34 9.94
CA ASP A 145 6.38 -9.39 10.94
C ASP A 145 5.47 -10.53 10.43
N HIS A 146 4.64 -10.28 9.43
CA HIS A 146 3.70 -11.25 8.83
C HIS A 146 3.88 -11.41 7.31
N GLY A 147 5.04 -11.04 6.77
CA GLY A 147 5.26 -11.00 5.33
C GLY A 147 5.15 -12.37 4.63
N ALA A 148 5.52 -13.45 5.33
CA ALA A 148 5.40 -14.81 4.80
C ALA A 148 3.93 -15.22 4.64
N ASP A 149 3.07 -14.92 5.62
CA ASP A 149 1.65 -15.25 5.56
C ASP A 149 0.95 -14.49 4.43
N HIS A 150 1.28 -13.21 4.27
CA HIS A 150 0.79 -12.39 3.14
C HIS A 150 1.24 -12.98 1.80
N LEU A 151 2.49 -13.41 1.69
CA LEU A 151 2.97 -14.04 0.46
C LEU A 151 2.23 -15.34 0.17
N LEU A 152 2.07 -16.23 1.15
CA LEU A 152 1.34 -17.50 0.97
C LEU A 152 -0.11 -17.26 0.54
N LYS A 153 -0.82 -16.34 1.22
CA LYS A 153 -2.19 -15.92 0.85
C LYS A 153 -2.24 -15.38 -0.58
N ALA A 154 -1.27 -14.57 -1.00
CA ALA A 154 -1.22 -14.04 -2.36
C ALA A 154 -1.01 -15.16 -3.40
N LEU A 155 -0.15 -16.14 -3.10
CA LEU A 155 0.07 -17.30 -3.98
C LEU A 155 -1.22 -18.11 -4.16
N ASP A 156 -2.01 -18.32 -3.09
CA ASP A 156 -3.31 -19.01 -3.16
C ASP A 156 -4.29 -18.32 -4.11
N TYR A 157 -4.25 -16.98 -4.25
CA TYR A 157 -5.09 -16.28 -5.23
C TYR A 157 -4.60 -16.43 -6.67
N THR A 158 -3.30 -16.66 -6.88
CA THR A 158 -2.70 -16.73 -8.23
C THR A 158 -2.66 -18.13 -8.83
N PHE A 159 -2.77 -19.19 -8.01
CA PHE A 159 -2.64 -20.58 -8.44
C PHE A 159 -3.93 -21.42 -8.35
N ASN A 160 -5.06 -20.79 -8.03
CA ASN A 160 -6.40 -21.41 -8.08
C ASN A 160 -7.15 -20.98 -9.34
#